data_AF-A0A943TIR6-F1
#
_entry.id   AF-A0A943TIR6-F1
#
_cell.length_a   1.000
_cell.length_b   1.000
_cell.length_c   1.000
_cell.angle_alpha   90.00
_cell.angle_beta   90.00
_cell.angle_gamma   90.00
#
_symmetry.space_group_name_H-M   'P 1'
#
loop_
_entity.id
_entity.type
_entity.pdbx_description
1 polymer ?
#
loop_
_entity_poly.entity_id
_entity_poly.type
_entity_poly.pdbx_seq_one_letter_code
_entity_poly.pdbx_strand_id
1 'polypeptide(L)' 'DAILSGMETRTSSPVRILRNEHCESMITGIYPCGEGAGYAGGIMSAAIDGLKVATAVMEKYRPL' A
#
# COMPACT_ATOMS: atom_id res chain seq x y z
N ASP A 1 -11.82 -2.71 37.76
CA ASP A 1 -10.73 -1.82 37.31
C ASP A 1 -10.35 -2.10 35.87
N ALA A 2 -10.05 -1.04 35.11
CA ALA A 2 -9.51 -1.12 33.75
C ALA A 2 -8.12 -0.47 33.74
N ILE A 3 -7.16 -1.08 33.03
CA ILE A 3 -5.78 -0.61 32.95
C ILE A 3 -5.59 0.15 31.63
N LEU A 4 -5.08 1.38 31.70
CA LEU A 4 -4.63 2.15 30.55
C LEU A 4 -3.17 1.80 30.26
N SER A 5 -2.89 1.24 29.09
CA SER A 5 -1.53 0.84 28.68
C SER A 5 -1.00 1.71 27.55
N GLY A 6 -0.04 2.59 27.87
CA GLY A 6 0.82 3.26 26.90
C GLY A 6 0.12 4.07 25.79
N MET A 7 0.92 4.57 24.85
CA MET A 7 0.45 5.22 23.63
C MET A 7 0.77 4.35 22.41
N GLU A 8 -0.23 4.09 21.57
CA GLU A 8 -0.06 3.39 20.30
C GLU A 8 -0.17 4.42 19.16
N THR A 9 0.98 4.81 18.61
CA THR A 9 1.08 5.97 17.69
C THR A 9 1.25 5.56 16.23
N ARG A 10 1.40 4.27 15.94
CA ARG A 10 1.68 3.72 14.59
C ARG A 10 0.57 2.79 14.12
N THR A 11 -0.66 3.27 14.13
CA THR A 11 -1.83 2.49 13.69
C THR A 11 -1.99 2.47 12.17
N SER A 12 -1.38 3.43 11.46
CA SER A 12 -1.37 3.51 10.00
C SER A 12 -0.22 4.39 9.51
N SER A 13 0.03 4.39 8.19
CA SER A 13 1.03 5.28 7.62
C SER A 13 0.61 6.76 7.76
N PRO A 14 1.53 7.64 8.21
CA PRO A 14 1.26 9.08 8.30
C PRO A 14 1.31 9.78 6.95
N VAL A 15 1.64 9.05 5.87
CA VAL A 15 1.80 9.58 4.52
C VAL A 15 1.05 8.72 3.51
N ARG A 16 0.69 9.34 2.39
CA ARG A 16 0.17 8.65 1.22
C ARG A 16 1.00 8.99 0.00
N ILE A 17 1.62 7.98 -0.60
CA ILE A 17 2.42 8.16 -1.81
C ILE A 17 1.50 8.05 -3.01
N LEU A 18 1.19 9.16 -3.67
CA LEU A 18 0.20 9.16 -4.75
C LEU A 18 0.62 8.25 -5.92
N ARG A 19 -0.34 7.46 -6.38
CA ARG A 19 -0.25 6.61 -7.57
C ARG A 19 -1.53 6.71 -8.40
N ASN A 20 -1.41 6.48 -9.71
CA ASN A 20 -2.51 6.50 -10.66
C ASN A 20 -3.33 5.19 -10.65
N GLU A 21 -4.26 5.04 -11.58
CA GLU A 21 -5.12 3.86 -11.74
C GLU A 21 -4.32 2.58 -12.08
N HIS A 22 -3.16 2.72 -12.71
CA HIS A 22 -2.21 1.63 -12.98
C HIS A 22 -1.29 1.34 -11.79
N CYS A 23 -1.61 1.84 -10.61
CA CYS A 23 -0.80 1.71 -9.40
C CYS A 23 0.63 2.30 -9.49
N GLU A 24 0.89 3.14 -10.50
CA GLU A 24 2.20 3.74 -10.75
C GLU A 24 2.25 5.17 -10.21
N SER A 25 3.36 5.55 -9.59
CA SER A 25 3.57 6.91 -9.09
C SER A 25 3.77 7.91 -10.23
N MET A 26 3.96 9.20 -9.89
CA MET A 26 4.40 10.20 -10.87
C MET A 26 5.76 9.85 -11.50
N ILE A 27 6.60 9.10 -10.79
CA ILE A 27 7.87 8.58 -11.30
C ILE A 27 7.62 7.20 -11.90
N THR A 28 7.88 7.07 -13.20
CA THR A 28 7.70 5.82 -13.94
C THR A 28 8.60 4.70 -13.39
N GLY A 29 8.04 3.50 -13.26
CA GLY A 29 8.68 2.32 -12.70
C GLY A 29 8.54 2.18 -11.19
N ILE A 30 7.98 3.17 -10.49
CA ILE A 30 7.74 3.12 -9.04
C ILE A 30 6.28 2.82 -8.76
N TYR A 31 6.03 1.77 -7.97
CA TYR A 31 4.70 1.28 -7.62
C TYR A 31 4.51 1.26 -6.09
N PRO A 32 4.03 2.36 -5.49
CA PRO A 32 3.76 2.41 -4.06
C PRO A 32 2.66 1.40 -3.69
N CYS A 33 2.88 0.56 -2.69
CA CYS A 33 1.91 -0.45 -2.26
C CYS A 33 1.89 -0.68 -0.74
N GLY A 34 0.77 -1.25 -0.27
CA GLY A 34 0.58 -1.64 1.12
C GLY A 34 0.38 -0.46 2.09
N GLU A 35 0.53 -0.76 3.38
CA GLU A 35 0.26 0.20 4.46
C GLU A 35 1.25 1.35 4.46
N GLY A 36 2.54 1.08 4.29
CA GLY A 36 3.58 2.13 4.25
C GLY A 36 3.33 3.19 3.17
N ALA A 37 2.75 2.79 2.03
CA ALA A 37 2.38 3.70 0.96
C ALA A 37 1.03 4.42 1.19
N GLY A 38 0.26 4.01 2.21
CA GLY A 38 -1.05 4.57 2.54
C GLY A 38 -2.22 3.95 1.76
N TYR A 39 -2.11 2.69 1.31
CA TYR A 39 -3.15 1.98 0.55
C TYR A 39 -3.72 0.73 1.25
N ALA A 40 -3.24 0.41 2.44
CA ALA A 40 -3.74 -0.67 3.28
C ALA A 40 -3.64 -0.29 4.77
N GLY A 41 -4.21 -1.12 5.65
CA GLY A 41 -4.20 -0.91 7.10
C GLY A 41 -4.23 -2.22 7.89
N GLY A 42 -3.70 -3.29 7.31
CA GLY A 42 -3.66 -4.61 7.91
C GLY A 42 -3.18 -5.67 6.93
N ILE A 43 -2.96 -6.89 7.43
CA ILE A 43 -2.33 -7.98 6.68
C ILE A 43 -3.10 -8.30 5.39
N MET A 44 -4.42 -8.52 5.50
CA MET A 44 -5.25 -8.89 4.36
C MET A 44 -5.32 -7.76 3.32
N SER A 45 -5.53 -6.51 3.75
CA SER A 45 -5.62 -5.38 2.82
C SER A 45 -4.29 -5.11 2.13
N ALA A 46 -3.16 -5.28 2.83
CA ALA A 46 -1.82 -5.15 2.24
C ALA A 46 -1.53 -6.24 1.21
N ALA A 47 -1.95 -7.49 1.47
CA ALA A 47 -1.80 -8.58 0.52
C ALA A 47 -2.61 -8.36 -0.77
N ILE A 48 -3.87 -7.91 -0.63
CA ILE A 48 -4.72 -7.59 -1.79
C ILE A 48 -4.16 -6.40 -2.57
N ASP A 49 -3.65 -5.37 -1.90
CA ASP A 49 -3.01 -4.24 -2.58
C ASP A 49 -1.76 -4.68 -3.35
N GLY A 50 -0.94 -5.54 -2.76
CA GLY A 50 0.23 -6.13 -3.41
C GLY A 50 -0.13 -6.93 -4.66
N LEU A 51 -1.20 -7.72 -4.61
CA LEU A 51 -1.69 -8.46 -5.78
C LEU A 51 -2.09 -7.52 -6.92
N LYS A 52 -2.84 -6.45 -6.62
CA LYS A 52 -3.24 -5.45 -7.62
C LYS A 52 -2.04 -4.78 -8.28
N VAL A 53 -1.05 -4.38 -7.48
CA VAL A 53 0.19 -3.78 -7.98
C VAL A 53 0.98 -4.76 -8.84
N ALA A 54 1.10 -6.02 -8.41
CA ALA A 54 1.77 -7.05 -9.21
C ALA A 54 1.08 -7.26 -10.57
N THR A 55 -0.26 -7.30 -10.61
CA THR A 55 -1.02 -7.39 -11.86
C THR A 55 -0.75 -6.20 -12.78
N ALA A 56 -0.78 -4.97 -12.26
CA ALA A 56 -0.50 -3.78 -13.06
C ALA A 56 0.95 -3.77 -13.63
N VAL A 57 1.92 -4.27 -12.86
CA VAL A 57 3.31 -4.44 -13.34
C VAL A 57 3.37 -5.50 -14.44
N MET A 58 2.69 -6.64 -14.28
CA MET A 58 2.64 -7.69 -15.29
C MET A 58 1.99 -7.19 -16.58
N GLU A 59 0.87 -6.47 -16.50
CA GLU A 59 0.19 -5.87 -17.67
C GLU A 59 1.12 -4.95 -18.46
N LYS A 60 1.98 -4.18 -17.79
CA LYS A 60 2.90 -3.23 -18.45
C LYS A 60 4.10 -3.91 -19.12
N TYR A 61 4.72 -4.87 -18.45
CA TYR A 61 6.03 -5.41 -18.87
C TYR A 61 5.96 -6.81 -19.47
N ARG A 62 4.89 -7.55 -19.22
CA ARG A 62 4.67 -8.88 -19.77
C ARG A 62 3.17 -9.07 -20.03
N PRO A 63 2.58 -8.27 -20.95
CA PRO A 63 1.21 -8.51 -21.38
C PRO A 63 1.10 -9.92 -21.93
N LEU A 64 0.08 -10.67 -21.47
CA LEU A 64 -0.24 -12.01 -21.95
C LEU A 64 -0.83 -11.96 -23.37
#